data_AF-A0A844WSY0-F1
#
_entry.id   AF-A0A844WSY0-F1
#
_cell.length_a   1.000
_cell.length_b   1.000
_cell.length_c   1.000
_cell.angle_alpha   90.00
_cell.angle_beta   90.00
_cell.angle_gamma   90.00
#
_symmetry.space_group_name_H-M   'P 1'
#
loop_
_entity.id
_entity.type
_entity.pdbx_description
1 polymer ?
#
loop_
_entity_poly.entity_id
_entity_poly.type
_entity_poly.pdbx_seq_one_letter_code
_entity_poly.pdbx_strand_id
1 'polypeptide(L)' 'MKDSSWVWVFKKDGIPMVSAVFSSLENADNWLKLNKLTGVLTKMPIDIGGYEWCIQNKEQMLEHYHYENGVR' A
#
# COMPACT_ATOMS: atom_id res chain seq x y z
N MET A 1 13.55 -17.62 -7.35
CA MET A 1 12.63 -16.98 -6.39
C MET A 1 11.25 -17.04 -7.00
N LYS A 2 10.18 -17.39 -6.26
CA LYS A 2 8.82 -17.21 -6.80
C LYS A 2 8.70 -15.72 -7.17
N ASP A 3 8.27 -15.42 -8.40
CA ASP A 3 7.79 -14.08 -8.73
C ASP A 3 6.69 -13.76 -7.74
N SER A 4 7.02 -12.95 -6.74
CA SER A 4 6.02 -12.51 -5.77
C SER A 4 5.23 -11.42 -6.49
N SER A 5 3.97 -11.69 -6.77
CA SER A 5 3.06 -10.65 -7.23
C SER A 5 2.80 -9.71 -6.04
N TRP A 6 2.75 -8.41 -6.31
CA TRP A 6 2.58 -7.37 -5.31
C TRP A 6 1.30 -6.60 -5.59
N VAL A 7 0.70 -6.08 -4.53
CA VAL A 7 -0.42 -5.15 -4.61
C VAL A 7 -0.15 -3.93 -3.75
N TRP A 8 -0.81 -2.83 -4.08
CA TRP A 8 -0.80 -1.61 -3.30
C TRP A 8 -2.13 -1.48 -2.58
N VAL A 9 -2.10 -1.48 -1.26
CA VAL A 9 -3.28 -1.44 -0.40
C VAL A 9 -3.39 -0.05 0.21
N PHE A 10 -4.49 0.64 -0.06
CA PHE A 10 -4.75 1.96 0.52
C PHE A 10 -5.72 1.86 1.69
N LYS A 11 -5.35 2.45 2.82
CA LYS A 11 -6.24 2.69 3.95
C LYS A 11 -6.38 4.19 4.15
N LYS A 12 -7.62 4.68 4.00
CA LYS A 12 -7.95 6.09 4.25
C LYS A 12 -7.91 6.39 5.76
N ASP A 13 -7.50 7.60 6.12
CA ASP A 13 -7.60 8.07 7.50
C ASP A 13 -9.04 8.23 7.97
N GLY A 14 -9.23 7.94 9.27
CA GLY A 14 -10.52 7.97 9.96
C GLY A 14 -11.42 6.76 9.71
N ILE A 15 -11.00 5.77 8.91
CA ILE A 15 -11.79 4.57 8.58
C ILE A 15 -11.06 3.31 9.06
N PRO A 16 -11.75 2.33 9.67
CA PRO A 16 -11.12 1.12 10.22
C PRO A 16 -10.79 0.04 9.16
N MET A 17 -11.20 0.24 7.91
CA MET A 17 -11.09 -0.76 6.84
C MET A 17 -10.24 -0.27 5.67
N VAL A 18 -9.70 -1.21 4.91
CA VAL A 18 -9.06 -0.96 3.61
C VAL A 18 -10.05 -0.28 2.67
N SER A 19 -9.58 0.75 1.98
CA SER A 19 -10.41 1.56 1.08
C SER A 19 -10.25 1.15 -0.38
N ALA A 20 -9.07 0.70 -0.79
CA ALA A 20 -8.82 0.22 -2.15
C ALA A 20 -7.57 -0.67 -2.24
N VAL A 21 -7.48 -1.49 -3.29
CA VAL A 21 -6.32 -2.32 -3.63
C VAL A 21 -6.01 -2.15 -5.12
N PHE A 22 -4.73 -1.98 -5.46
CA PHE A 22 -4.26 -1.72 -6.83
C PHE A 22 -3.16 -2.67 -7.24
N SER A 23 -3.09 -2.97 -8.53
CA SER A 23 -2.03 -3.80 -9.13
C SER A 23 -0.74 -3.03 -9.41
N SER A 24 -0.76 -1.69 -9.39
CA SER A 24 0.40 -0.84 -9.64
C SER A 24 0.36 0.44 -8.81
N LEU A 25 1.54 1.01 -8.54
CA LEU A 25 1.66 2.28 -7.83
C LEU A 25 1.01 3.42 -8.61
N GLU A 26 1.21 3.46 -9.93
CA GLU A 26 0.64 4.48 -10.81
C GLU A 26 -0.88 4.50 -10.75
N ASN A 27 -1.55 3.34 -10.75
CA ASN A 27 -3.00 3.28 -10.63
C ASN A 27 -3.47 3.80 -9.26
N ALA A 28 -2.74 3.48 -8.19
CA ALA A 28 -3.02 4.00 -6.86
C ALA A 28 -2.83 5.53 -6.80
N ASP A 29 -1.69 6.04 -7.26
CA ASP A 29 -1.36 7.47 -7.30
C ASP A 29 -2.41 8.28 -8.06
N ASN A 30 -2.79 7.82 -9.27
CA ASN A 30 -3.80 8.49 -10.08
C ASN A 30 -5.16 8.55 -9.38
N TRP A 31 -5.58 7.44 -8.74
CA TRP A 31 -6.85 7.38 -8.03
C TRP A 31 -6.84 8.26 -6.78
N LEU A 32 -5.75 8.24 -6.00
CA LEU A 32 -5.62 9.05 -4.77
C LEU A 32 -5.59 10.54 -5.08
N LYS A 33 -4.87 10.94 -6.12
CA LYS A 33 -4.81 12.33 -6.60
C LYS A 33 -6.18 12.81 -7.10
N LEU A 34 -6.86 12.00 -7.93
CA LEU A 34 -8.18 12.34 -8.45
C LEU A 34 -9.20 12.55 -7.33
N ASN A 35 -9.18 11.70 -6.29
CA ASN A 35 -10.13 11.71 -5.20
C ASN A 35 -9.70 12.58 -4.00
N LYS A 36 -8.50 13.19 -4.05
CA LYS A 36 -7.94 14.04 -2.98
C LYS A 36 -7.93 13.36 -1.61
N LEU A 37 -7.49 12.12 -1.54
CA LEU A 37 -7.57 11.31 -0.32
C LEU A 37 -6.36 11.47 0.60
N THR A 38 -6.60 11.42 1.91
CA THR A 38 -5.57 11.36 2.96
C THR A 38 -5.56 9.97 3.58
N GLY A 39 -4.36 9.39 3.72
CA GLY A 39 -4.17 8.06 4.29
C GLY A 39 -2.81 7.47 3.98
N VAL A 40 -2.69 6.15 4.08
CA VAL A 40 -1.45 5.42 3.83
C VAL A 40 -1.66 4.39 2.73
N LEU A 41 -0.77 4.40 1.75
CA LEU A 41 -0.67 3.38 0.70
C LEU A 41 0.50 2.46 1.03
N THR A 42 0.28 1.16 1.15
CA THR A 42 1.31 0.18 1.51
C THR A 42 1.45 -0.88 0.42
N LYS A 43 2.69 -1.19 0.04
CA LYS A 43 2.99 -2.28 -0.88
C LYS A 43 3.01 -3.60 -0.13
N MET A 44 2.13 -4.51 -0.51
CA MET A 44 1.89 -5.79 0.16
C MET A 44 2.23 -6.94 -0.80
N PRO A 45 2.98 -7.97 -0.35
CA PRO A 45 3.19 -9.15 -1.15
C PRO A 45 1.93 -10.04 -1.15
N ILE A 46 1.65 -10.68 -2.28
CA ILE A 46 0.57 -11.68 -2.37
C ILE A 46 1.05 -13.01 -1.78
N ASP A 47 0.14 -13.70 -1.09
CA ASP A 47 0.35 -14.99 -0.42
C ASP A 47 1.47 -15.02 0.65
N ILE A 48 1.99 -13.86 1.00
CA ILE A 48 2.98 -13.67 2.07
C ILE A 48 2.45 -12.56 2.96
N GLY A 49 2.29 -12.81 4.26
CA GLY A 49 1.93 -11.75 5.19
C GLY A 49 3.05 -10.71 5.31
N GLY A 50 2.68 -9.45 5.50
CA GLY A 50 3.65 -8.36 5.65
C GLY A 50 4.63 -8.58 6.81
N TYR A 51 4.14 -9.23 7.88
CA TYR A 51 4.94 -9.61 9.04
C TYR A 51 6.05 -10.60 8.66
N GLU A 52 5.71 -11.69 7.97
CA GLU A 52 6.68 -12.69 7.53
C GLU A 52 7.71 -12.08 6.57
N TRP A 53 7.26 -11.19 5.66
CA TRP A 53 8.16 -10.52 4.74
C TRP A 53 9.19 -9.65 5.47
N CYS A 54 8.76 -8.85 6.44
CA CYS A 54 9.65 -8.01 7.24
C CYS A 54 10.72 -8.83 7.97
N ILE A 55 10.34 -9.94 8.60
CA ILE A 55 11.28 -10.84 9.29
C ILE A 55 12.31 -11.41 8.31
N GLN A 56 11.86 -11.92 7.17
CA GLN A 56 12.74 -12.54 6.17
C GLN A 56 13.77 -11.56 5.61
N ASN A 57 13.39 -10.30 5.44
CA ASN A 57 14.23 -9.26 4.84
C ASN A 57 14.96 -8.40 5.88
N LYS A 58 14.75 -8.64 7.18
CA LYS A 58 15.27 -7.82 8.29
C LYS A 58 14.84 -6.35 8.21
N GLU A 59 13.63 -6.13 7.71
CA GLU A 59 13.01 -4.82 7.59
C GLU A 59 12.05 -4.57 8.76
N GLN A 60 11.90 -3.31 9.17
CA GLN A 60 10.97 -2.95 10.25
C GLN A 60 9.53 -2.77 9.75
N MET A 61 9.38 -2.43 8.48
CA MET A 61 8.08 -2.11 7.88
C MET A 61 8.11 -2.35 6.37
N LEU A 62 6.93 -2.54 5.79
CA LEU A 62 6.77 -2.61 4.34
C LEU A 62 6.96 -1.22 3.71
N GLU A 63 7.30 -1.20 2.43
CA GLU A 63 7.27 0.03 1.62
C GLU A 63 5.87 0.66 1.67
N HIS A 64 5.81 1.94 2.03
CA HIS A 64 4.56 2.67 2.13
C HIS A 64 4.78 4.16 1.85
N TYR A 65 3.69 4.84 1.52
CA TYR A 65 3.64 6.26 1.29
C TYR A 65 2.45 6.88 2.01
N HIS A 66 2.67 8.06 2.57
CA HIS A 66 1.62 8.88 3.15
C HIS A 66 1.05 9.77 2.07
N TYR A 67 -0.26 9.98 2.10
CA TYR A 67 -0.92 10.95 1.24
C TYR A 67 -1.66 11.96 2.09
N GLU A 68 -1.56 13.23 1.71
CA GLU A 68 -2.37 14.31 2.23
C GLU A 68 -3.10 14.96 1.06
N ASN A 69 -4.44 14.89 1.07
CA ASN A 69 -5.29 15.48 0.05
C ASN A 69 -4.90 15.05 -1.39
N GLY A 70 -4.50 13.79 -1.56
CA GLY A 70 -4.10 13.19 -2.84
C GLY A 70 -2.66 13.52 -3.28
N VAL A 71 -1.84 14.11 -2.41
CA VAL A 71 -0.42 14.38 -2.65
C VAL A 71 0.42 13.48 -1.76
N ARG A 72 1.42 12.83 -2.35
CA ARG A 72 2.34 11.90 -1.68
C ARG A 72 3.49 12.62 -0.96
#